data_AF-A0A934DPL9-F1
#
_entry.id   AF-A0A934DPL9-F1
#
_cell.length_a   1.000
_cell.length_b   1.000
_cell.length_c   1.000
_cell.angle_alpha   90.00
_cell.angle_beta   90.00
_cell.angle_gamma   90.00
#
_symmetry.space_group_name_H-M   'P 1'
#
loop_
_entity.id
_entity.type
_entity.pdbx_description
1 polymer ?
#
loop_
_entity_poly.entity_id
_entity_poly.type
_entity_poly.pdbx_seq_one_letter_code
_entity_poly.pdbx_strand_id
1 'polypeptide(L)'
;MAKKHQTPMLDELEKGPWPSFVTDIKRMAETGKDACADLLGQLELSYKDKEGHWKHGGIVGVLGYGGGVIGRYSDVPDLFPGVEHFHTVRVNQPAAKYYHSESIRKIMDIWNRRGSGMLNMHGSTGDIIMLGAFTDELENIFAELTSLGWDLGGSGSALRTPSSCLGQSRCEFACINAEDICYDLTQSYQDELHRPAWPYKFKFKVDGCPNCCVASLARSDCAIIGTWRDDIRIDKAAVAAYAAGEFAANGGAHGQDVKLDIQKDVCDLCPTQCMAWDGKTLSINNKECTRCMHCINMMPRALRPGKDTGASILVGAKAPILDGAQMGSVIVPFIKMEPPYEEFKEFVEKMWEWWDENGKNRERIGETIQRLGLGTFLAAVEVEPDPRHVKEPRSNPYVFYKEDEVPGGFDRKIEDYRKRHAR
;
A
#
# COMPACT_ATOMS: atom_id res chain seq x y z
N MET A 1 -32.86 -26.45 -3.51
CA MET A 1 -32.74 -25.20 -4.30
C MET A 1 -32.66 -24.06 -3.30
N ALA A 2 -31.73 -23.13 -3.48
CA ALA A 2 -31.58 -21.99 -2.59
C ALA A 2 -32.89 -21.19 -2.50
N LYS A 3 -33.22 -20.71 -1.30
CA LYS A 3 -34.43 -19.90 -1.07
C LYS A 3 -34.30 -18.60 -1.85
N LYS A 4 -35.13 -18.42 -2.88
CA LYS A 4 -35.11 -17.19 -3.70
C LYS A 4 -35.83 -16.06 -2.97
N HIS A 5 -35.09 -15.02 -2.61
CA HIS A 5 -35.65 -13.79 -2.04
C HIS A 5 -36.06 -12.83 -3.15
N GLN A 6 -37.05 -11.96 -2.90
CA GLN A 6 -37.37 -10.86 -3.80
C GLN A 6 -36.36 -9.73 -3.59
N THR A 7 -35.76 -9.24 -4.67
CA THR A 7 -34.67 -8.25 -4.63
C THR A 7 -34.90 -7.04 -5.55
N PRO A 8 -36.09 -6.40 -5.52
CA PRO A 8 -36.46 -5.39 -6.52
C PRO A 8 -35.50 -4.19 -6.60
N MET A 9 -34.86 -3.77 -5.50
CA MET A 9 -33.88 -2.69 -5.54
C MET A 9 -32.55 -3.15 -6.15
N LEU A 10 -32.08 -4.36 -5.81
CA LEU A 10 -30.88 -4.93 -6.42
C LEU A 10 -31.07 -5.27 -7.91
N ASP A 11 -32.28 -5.65 -8.33
CA ASP A 11 -32.60 -5.95 -9.74
C ASP A 11 -32.33 -4.74 -10.66
N GLU A 12 -32.49 -3.51 -10.15
CA GLU A 12 -32.15 -2.29 -10.89
C GLU A 12 -30.65 -2.19 -11.20
N LEU A 13 -29.78 -2.80 -10.38
CA LEU A 13 -28.33 -2.80 -10.55
C LEU A 13 -27.83 -3.82 -11.59
N GLU A 14 -28.72 -4.61 -12.17
CA GLU A 14 -28.41 -5.45 -13.32
C GLU A 14 -28.44 -4.67 -14.65
N LYS A 15 -29.00 -3.44 -14.62
CA LYS A 15 -29.07 -2.57 -15.80
C LYS A 15 -27.74 -1.86 -16.04
N GLY A 16 -27.57 -1.40 -17.28
CA GLY A 16 -26.40 -0.63 -17.70
C GLY A 16 -25.24 -1.49 -18.20
N PRO A 17 -24.16 -0.85 -18.69
CA PRO A 17 -23.08 -1.54 -19.38
C PRO A 17 -21.98 -2.11 -18.46
N TRP A 18 -21.94 -1.70 -17.19
CA TRP A 18 -20.91 -2.17 -16.25
C TRP A 18 -21.25 -3.59 -15.76
N PRO A 19 -20.27 -4.51 -15.62
CA PRO A 19 -20.53 -5.86 -15.12
C PRO A 19 -21.17 -5.83 -13.73
N SER A 20 -22.41 -6.31 -13.63
CA SER A 20 -23.19 -6.26 -12.40
C SER A 20 -22.77 -7.36 -11.42
N PHE A 21 -22.45 -6.96 -10.20
CA PHE A 21 -22.20 -7.91 -9.11
C PHE A 21 -23.48 -8.67 -8.72
N VAL A 22 -24.67 -8.07 -8.90
CA VAL A 22 -25.95 -8.72 -8.60
C VAL A 22 -26.18 -9.91 -9.53
N THR A 23 -25.99 -9.70 -10.84
CA THR A 23 -26.10 -10.78 -11.84
C THR A 23 -25.13 -11.93 -11.55
N ASP A 24 -23.88 -11.62 -11.16
CA ASP A 24 -22.89 -12.65 -10.84
C ASP A 24 -23.27 -13.47 -9.58
N ILE A 25 -23.70 -12.80 -8.50
CA ILE A 25 -24.13 -13.50 -7.28
C ILE A 25 -25.41 -14.31 -7.53
N LYS A 26 -26.35 -13.81 -8.34
CA LYS A 26 -27.55 -14.57 -8.76
C LYS A 26 -27.17 -15.85 -9.50
N ARG A 27 -26.24 -15.77 -10.45
CA ARG A 27 -25.72 -16.95 -11.16
C ARG A 27 -25.11 -17.97 -10.20
N MET A 28 -24.37 -17.52 -9.18
CA MET A 28 -23.83 -18.42 -8.16
C MET A 28 -24.94 -19.02 -7.27
N ALA A 29 -25.96 -18.25 -6.90
CA ALA A 29 -27.11 -18.75 -6.15
C ALA A 29 -27.88 -19.84 -6.92
N GLU A 30 -27.99 -19.72 -8.25
CA GLU A 30 -28.61 -20.73 -9.13
C GLU A 30 -27.88 -22.09 -9.11
N THR A 31 -26.59 -22.11 -8.75
CA THR A 31 -25.83 -23.37 -8.56
C THR A 31 -26.15 -24.10 -7.25
N GLY A 32 -27.07 -23.55 -6.43
CA GLY A 32 -27.46 -24.13 -5.14
C GLY A 32 -26.65 -23.62 -3.94
N LYS A 33 -26.00 -22.46 -4.08
CA LYS A 33 -25.26 -21.80 -2.99
C LYS A 33 -26.19 -20.93 -2.15
N ASP A 34 -26.75 -21.49 -1.07
CA ASP A 34 -27.69 -20.81 -0.18
C ASP A 34 -27.12 -19.50 0.39
N ALA A 35 -25.83 -19.46 0.74
CA ALA A 35 -25.15 -18.25 1.21
C ALA A 35 -25.20 -17.10 0.20
N CYS A 36 -25.20 -17.37 -1.11
CA CYS A 36 -25.32 -16.33 -2.14
C CYS A 36 -26.74 -15.78 -2.22
N ALA A 37 -27.75 -16.66 -2.13
CA ALA A 37 -29.15 -16.23 -2.14
C ALA A 37 -29.49 -15.41 -0.89
N ASP A 38 -29.08 -15.88 0.28
CA ASP A 38 -29.31 -15.21 1.56
C ASP A 38 -28.50 -13.91 1.69
N LEU A 39 -27.30 -13.84 1.11
CA LEU A 39 -26.56 -12.57 1.00
C LEU A 39 -27.36 -11.54 0.20
N LEU A 40 -27.94 -11.92 -0.94
CA LEU A 40 -28.77 -11.03 -1.75
C LEU A 40 -30.02 -10.57 -0.97
N GLY A 41 -30.67 -11.48 -0.23
CA GLY A 41 -31.81 -11.14 0.62
C GLY A 41 -31.45 -10.14 1.72
N GLN A 42 -30.35 -10.36 2.44
CA GLN A 42 -29.88 -9.45 3.48
C GLN A 42 -29.39 -8.11 2.91
N LEU A 43 -28.78 -8.13 1.73
CA LEU A 43 -28.34 -6.91 1.05
C LEU A 43 -29.53 -6.09 0.56
N GLU A 44 -30.58 -6.73 0.04
CA GLU A 44 -31.84 -6.05 -0.31
C GLU A 44 -32.47 -5.40 0.92
N LEU A 45 -32.50 -6.10 2.06
CA LEU A 45 -32.97 -5.52 3.32
C LEU A 45 -32.12 -4.29 3.71
N SER A 46 -30.80 -4.39 3.57
CA SER A 46 -29.88 -3.27 3.80
C SER A 46 -30.14 -2.08 2.86
N TYR A 47 -30.53 -2.33 1.61
CA TYR A 47 -30.91 -1.28 0.65
C TYR A 47 -32.22 -0.59 1.03
N LYS A 48 -33.18 -1.36 1.53
CA LYS A 48 -34.47 -0.85 2.00
C LYS A 48 -34.31 0.01 3.26
N ASP A 49 -33.58 -0.51 4.24
CA ASP A 49 -33.47 0.12 5.57
C ASP A 49 -32.35 1.17 5.61
N LYS A 50 -31.40 1.11 4.66
CA LYS A 50 -30.21 1.97 4.54
C LYS A 50 -29.25 1.83 5.73
N GLU A 51 -29.21 0.63 6.30
CA GLU A 51 -28.40 0.25 7.44
C GLU A 51 -27.70 -1.09 7.18
N GLY A 52 -26.59 -1.34 7.87
CA GLY A 52 -25.82 -2.58 7.70
C GLY A 52 -26.30 -3.69 8.64
N HIS A 53 -26.78 -4.80 8.09
CA HIS A 53 -27.28 -5.95 8.85
C HIS A 53 -26.19 -6.94 9.29
N TRP A 54 -25.12 -6.43 9.88
CA TRP A 54 -24.02 -7.24 10.37
C TRP A 54 -23.66 -6.86 11.80
N LYS A 55 -23.54 -7.85 12.69
CA LYS A 55 -23.14 -7.64 14.08
C LYS A 55 -21.75 -7.02 14.19
N HIS A 56 -21.48 -6.38 15.32
CA HIS A 56 -20.17 -5.82 15.64
C HIS A 56 -19.11 -6.93 15.79
N GLY A 57 -18.00 -6.80 15.07
CA GLY A 57 -16.84 -7.68 15.18
C GLY A 57 -17.10 -9.15 14.87
N GLY A 58 -16.26 -10.00 15.48
CA GLY A 58 -16.23 -11.45 15.32
C GLY A 58 -14.78 -11.94 15.43
N ILE A 59 -14.51 -12.77 16.45
CA ILE A 59 -13.18 -13.35 16.67
C ILE A 59 -13.25 -14.83 16.29
N VAL A 60 -12.62 -15.15 15.16
CA VAL A 60 -12.47 -16.50 14.60
C VAL A 60 -11.11 -16.56 13.91
N GLY A 61 -10.58 -17.75 13.72
CA GLY A 61 -9.26 -17.92 13.12
C GLY A 61 -8.94 -19.40 12.90
N VAL A 62 -7.66 -19.67 12.71
CA VAL A 62 -7.09 -21.02 12.60
C VAL A 62 -6.00 -21.19 13.64
N LEU A 63 -5.79 -22.42 14.11
CA LEU A 63 -4.79 -22.71 15.12
C LEU A 63 -3.39 -22.32 14.65
N GLY A 64 -2.63 -21.72 15.56
CA GLY A 64 -1.27 -21.23 15.31
C GLY A 64 -1.19 -19.77 14.87
N TYR A 65 -2.26 -19.20 14.30
CA TYR A 65 -2.29 -17.81 13.81
C TYR A 65 -3.25 -16.93 14.61
N GLY A 66 -2.85 -15.68 14.86
CA GLY A 66 -3.67 -14.66 15.52
C GLY A 66 -4.43 -13.74 14.56
N GLY A 67 -4.35 -14.01 13.24
CA GLY A 67 -4.95 -13.20 12.18
C GLY A 67 -5.28 -14.01 10.92
N GLY A 68 -5.67 -13.30 9.85
CA GLY A 68 -5.96 -13.87 8.52
C GLY A 68 -7.43 -14.14 8.23
N VAL A 69 -8.27 -14.30 9.26
CA VAL A 69 -9.73 -14.42 9.11
C VAL A 69 -10.44 -13.22 9.74
N ILE A 70 -11.48 -12.70 9.09
CA ILE A 70 -12.35 -11.66 9.65
C ILE A 70 -13.70 -12.30 9.96
N GLY A 71 -13.99 -12.48 11.24
CA GLY A 71 -15.28 -12.94 11.72
C GLY A 71 -16.39 -11.94 11.40
N ARG A 72 -17.53 -12.46 10.99
CA ARG A 72 -18.73 -11.69 10.67
C ARG A 72 -19.96 -12.56 10.82
N TYR A 73 -20.99 -12.00 11.43
CA TYR A 73 -22.26 -12.67 11.72
C TYR A 73 -23.41 -11.76 11.33
N SER A 74 -24.45 -12.33 10.70
CA SER A 74 -25.70 -11.62 10.44
C SER A 74 -26.39 -11.21 11.76
N ASP A 75 -27.05 -10.05 11.78
CA ASP A 75 -27.91 -9.65 12.89
C ASP A 75 -29.36 -10.13 12.74
N VAL A 76 -29.71 -10.73 11.60
CA VAL A 76 -31.03 -11.28 11.26
C VAL A 76 -30.93 -12.73 10.76
N PRO A 77 -30.28 -13.65 11.53
CA PRO A 77 -29.98 -15.00 11.08
C PRO A 77 -31.23 -15.86 10.82
N ASP A 78 -32.34 -15.58 11.52
CA ASP A 78 -33.62 -16.29 11.29
C ASP A 78 -34.19 -16.02 9.89
N LEU A 79 -33.90 -14.86 9.31
CA LEU A 79 -34.34 -14.49 7.96
C LEU A 79 -33.39 -15.05 6.89
N PHE A 80 -32.09 -15.05 7.18
CA PHE A 80 -31.01 -15.37 6.25
C PHE A 80 -29.98 -16.34 6.86
N PRO A 81 -30.38 -17.60 7.15
CA PRO A 81 -29.53 -18.56 7.85
C PRO A 81 -28.26 -18.94 7.08
N GLY A 82 -28.27 -18.87 5.75
CA GLY A 82 -27.10 -19.12 4.89
C GLY A 82 -25.96 -18.12 5.06
N VAL A 83 -26.20 -16.99 5.74
CA VAL A 83 -25.19 -15.99 6.10
C VAL A 83 -25.14 -15.72 7.61
N GLU A 84 -25.66 -16.62 8.43
CA GLU A 84 -25.53 -16.55 9.90
C GLU A 84 -24.07 -16.39 10.29
N HIS A 85 -23.20 -17.23 9.72
CA HIS A 85 -21.75 -17.05 9.70
C HIS A 85 -21.32 -16.67 8.27
N PHE A 86 -20.60 -15.56 8.14
CA PHE A 86 -20.16 -15.08 6.84
C PHE A 86 -18.72 -14.57 6.88
N HIS A 87 -17.83 -15.42 7.37
CA HIS A 87 -16.44 -15.05 7.65
C HIS A 87 -15.65 -14.85 6.37
N THR A 88 -14.72 -13.91 6.40
CA THR A 88 -13.83 -13.62 5.27
C THR A 88 -12.46 -14.21 5.53
N VAL A 89 -11.98 -15.08 4.65
CA VAL A 89 -10.62 -15.62 4.69
C VAL A 89 -9.75 -14.82 3.73
N ARG A 90 -8.61 -14.31 4.24
CA ARG A 90 -7.61 -13.61 3.44
C ARG A 90 -6.55 -14.60 3.02
N VAL A 91 -6.36 -14.76 1.72
CA VAL A 91 -5.30 -15.63 1.17
C VAL A 91 -4.22 -14.75 0.56
N ASN A 92 -2.98 -15.00 0.96
CA ASN A 92 -1.82 -14.22 0.54
C ASN A 92 -1.60 -14.39 -0.98
N GLN A 93 -1.57 -13.27 -1.71
CA GLN A 93 -1.46 -13.27 -3.16
C GLN A 93 0.00 -13.27 -3.63
N PRO A 94 0.31 -13.83 -4.83
CA PRO A 94 1.59 -13.61 -5.47
C PRO A 94 1.84 -12.11 -5.73
N ALA A 95 3.10 -11.68 -5.61
CA ALA A 95 3.50 -10.31 -5.92
C ALA A 95 3.02 -9.90 -7.32
N ALA A 96 2.60 -8.64 -7.47
CA ALA A 96 1.98 -8.11 -8.68
C ALA A 96 0.73 -8.85 -9.23
N LYS A 97 0.20 -9.86 -8.54
CA LYS A 97 -1.06 -10.56 -8.87
C LYS A 97 -1.04 -11.29 -10.22
N TYR A 98 0.10 -11.87 -10.60
CA TYR A 98 0.15 -12.80 -11.73
C TYR A 98 -0.35 -14.19 -11.31
N TYR A 99 -1.13 -14.84 -12.17
CA TYR A 99 -1.70 -16.15 -11.88
C TYR A 99 -1.61 -17.08 -13.08
N HIS A 100 -1.35 -18.36 -12.81
CA HIS A 100 -1.73 -19.43 -13.70
C HIS A 100 -3.20 -19.78 -13.50
N SER A 101 -3.92 -20.02 -14.59
CA SER A 101 -5.35 -20.38 -14.52
C SER A 101 -5.59 -21.65 -13.72
N GLU A 102 -4.64 -22.59 -13.72
CA GLU A 102 -4.67 -23.80 -12.89
C GLU A 102 -4.71 -23.48 -11.39
N SER A 103 -3.86 -22.55 -10.92
CA SER A 103 -3.80 -22.19 -9.50
C SER A 103 -5.10 -21.57 -9.00
N ILE A 104 -5.72 -20.70 -9.80
CA ILE A 104 -7.02 -20.11 -9.48
C ILE A 104 -8.13 -21.18 -9.46
N ARG A 105 -8.12 -22.13 -10.41
CA ARG A 105 -9.10 -23.23 -10.42
C ARG A 105 -8.98 -24.08 -9.16
N LYS A 106 -7.76 -24.43 -8.73
CA LYS A 106 -7.55 -25.19 -7.48
C LYS A 106 -8.05 -24.45 -6.24
N ILE A 107 -7.81 -23.14 -6.14
CA ILE A 107 -8.38 -22.31 -5.04
C ILE A 107 -9.91 -22.35 -5.09
N MET A 108 -10.49 -22.21 -6.29
CA MET A 108 -11.94 -22.26 -6.47
C MET A 108 -12.54 -23.64 -6.20
N ASP A 109 -11.82 -24.73 -6.45
CA ASP A 109 -12.29 -26.09 -6.12
C ASP A 109 -12.42 -26.30 -4.60
N ILE A 110 -11.55 -25.67 -3.81
CA ILE A 110 -11.69 -25.61 -2.34
C ILE A 110 -12.87 -24.70 -2.00
N TRP A 111 -12.89 -23.49 -2.54
CA TRP A 111 -13.87 -22.47 -2.17
C TRP A 111 -15.31 -22.84 -2.51
N ASN A 112 -15.53 -23.46 -3.67
CA ASN A 112 -16.82 -23.94 -4.11
C ASN A 112 -17.32 -25.13 -3.29
N ARG A 113 -16.47 -25.84 -2.54
CA ARG A 113 -16.94 -26.87 -1.61
C ARG A 113 -17.20 -26.32 -0.21
N ARG A 114 -16.29 -25.47 0.28
CA ARG A 114 -16.22 -25.11 1.71
C ARG A 114 -16.71 -23.71 2.06
N GLY A 115 -16.93 -22.87 1.05
CA GLY A 115 -17.41 -21.51 1.24
C GLY A 115 -18.55 -21.16 0.29
N SER A 116 -18.79 -19.86 0.21
CA SER A 116 -19.85 -19.29 -0.63
C SER A 116 -19.57 -19.42 -2.14
N GLY A 117 -18.30 -19.54 -2.54
CA GLY A 117 -17.88 -19.41 -3.94
C GLY A 117 -17.67 -17.96 -4.39
N MET A 118 -17.98 -16.96 -3.55
CA MET A 118 -17.78 -15.54 -3.86
C MET A 118 -16.38 -15.06 -3.48
N LEU A 119 -15.77 -14.25 -4.34
CA LEU A 119 -14.46 -13.65 -4.08
C LEU A 119 -14.51 -12.11 -4.13
N ASN A 120 -13.54 -11.46 -3.49
CA ASN A 120 -13.02 -10.21 -4.02
C ASN A 120 -11.61 -10.45 -4.58
N MET A 121 -11.44 -10.15 -5.85
CA MET A 121 -10.17 -10.22 -6.57
C MET A 121 -9.76 -8.78 -6.92
N HIS A 122 -9.16 -8.02 -5.99
CA HIS A 122 -8.56 -8.41 -4.70
C HIS A 122 -9.02 -7.50 -3.57
N GLY A 123 -8.65 -7.83 -2.33
CA GLY A 123 -8.72 -6.91 -1.21
C GLY A 123 -7.80 -5.71 -1.41
N SER A 124 -8.18 -4.55 -0.88
CA SER A 124 -7.40 -3.30 -1.06
C SER A 124 -5.97 -3.37 -0.50
N THR A 125 -5.62 -4.33 0.35
CA THR A 125 -4.23 -4.49 0.82
C THR A 125 -3.42 -5.32 -0.17
N GLY A 126 -4.04 -6.32 -0.81
CA GLY A 126 -3.42 -7.22 -1.78
C GLY A 126 -4.14 -8.57 -1.86
N ASP A 127 -4.63 -9.05 -0.71
CA ASP A 127 -5.10 -10.44 -0.51
C ASP A 127 -6.17 -10.88 -1.50
N ILE A 128 -6.17 -12.16 -1.86
CA ILE A 128 -7.37 -12.81 -2.38
C ILE A 128 -8.37 -12.89 -1.22
N ILE A 129 -9.60 -12.45 -1.46
CA ILE A 129 -10.64 -12.43 -0.43
C ILE A 129 -11.64 -13.54 -0.73
N MET A 130 -11.63 -14.60 0.09
CA MET A 130 -12.65 -15.64 0.06
C MET A 130 -13.80 -15.22 0.99
N LEU A 131 -14.90 -14.77 0.40
CA LEU A 131 -15.96 -14.02 1.07
C LEU A 131 -17.12 -14.91 1.52
N GLY A 132 -17.12 -15.35 2.78
CA GLY A 132 -18.24 -16.08 3.39
C GLY A 132 -17.97 -17.56 3.56
N ALA A 133 -17.60 -17.94 4.77
CA ALA A 133 -17.54 -19.31 5.25
C ALA A 133 -18.06 -19.39 6.70
N PHE A 134 -18.49 -20.59 7.09
CA PHE A 134 -18.84 -20.92 8.47
C PHE A 134 -17.57 -21.19 9.29
N THR A 135 -17.66 -21.04 10.62
CA THR A 135 -16.50 -21.22 11.52
C THR A 135 -15.88 -22.61 11.38
N ASP A 136 -16.71 -23.64 11.29
CA ASP A 136 -16.27 -25.04 11.27
C ASP A 136 -15.51 -25.42 9.97
N GLU A 137 -15.60 -24.60 8.92
CA GLU A 137 -14.87 -24.82 7.67
C GLU A 137 -13.49 -24.14 7.63
N LEU A 138 -13.19 -23.23 8.57
CA LEU A 138 -11.98 -22.41 8.51
C LEU A 138 -10.69 -23.25 8.53
N GLU A 139 -10.60 -24.21 9.44
CA GLU A 139 -9.45 -25.13 9.54
C GLU A 139 -9.31 -26.01 8.30
N ASN A 140 -10.42 -26.49 7.74
CA ASN A 140 -10.40 -27.32 6.55
C ASN A 140 -9.96 -26.53 5.31
N ILE A 141 -10.43 -25.29 5.18
CA ILE A 141 -10.00 -24.37 4.11
C ILE A 141 -8.50 -24.12 4.23
N PHE A 142 -8.02 -23.83 5.43
CA PHE A 142 -6.61 -23.55 5.68
C PHE A 142 -5.71 -24.77 5.41
N ALA A 143 -6.09 -25.95 5.87
CA ALA A 143 -5.36 -27.19 5.62
C ALA A 143 -5.25 -27.51 4.11
N GLU A 144 -6.33 -27.33 3.34
CA GLU A 144 -6.28 -27.56 1.90
C GLU A 144 -5.47 -26.48 1.16
N LEU A 145 -5.59 -25.20 1.53
CA LEU A 145 -4.79 -24.12 0.94
C LEU A 145 -3.28 -24.34 1.17
N THR A 146 -2.90 -24.65 2.41
CA THR A 146 -1.49 -24.90 2.77
C THR A 146 -0.92 -26.13 2.07
N SER A 147 -1.73 -27.18 1.87
CA SER A 147 -1.34 -28.35 1.07
C SER A 147 -1.01 -28.01 -0.40
N LEU A 148 -1.55 -26.89 -0.90
CA LEU A 148 -1.28 -26.35 -2.23
C LEU A 148 -0.19 -25.27 -2.26
N GLY A 149 0.46 -25.01 -1.13
CA GLY A 149 1.50 -23.96 -1.00
C GLY A 149 0.95 -22.54 -0.87
N TRP A 150 -0.34 -22.38 -0.56
CA TRP A 150 -0.94 -21.08 -0.25
C TRP A 150 -1.02 -20.87 1.25
N ASP A 151 -0.74 -19.65 1.69
CA ASP A 151 -0.91 -19.27 3.10
C ASP A 151 -1.93 -18.14 3.25
N LEU A 152 -2.37 -17.90 4.47
CA LEU A 152 -3.23 -16.79 4.82
C LEU A 152 -2.48 -15.46 4.78
N GLY A 153 -3.21 -14.40 4.44
CA GLY A 153 -2.76 -13.03 4.56
C GLY A 153 -2.89 -12.48 5.98
N GLY A 154 -2.45 -11.23 6.19
CA GLY A 154 -2.42 -10.61 7.52
C GLY A 154 -3.71 -9.87 7.93
N SER A 155 -4.05 -9.94 9.22
CA SER A 155 -5.06 -9.09 9.88
C SER A 155 -4.63 -8.76 11.32
N GLY A 156 -5.41 -7.96 12.07
CA GLY A 156 -5.04 -7.60 13.46
C GLY A 156 -3.91 -6.57 13.62
N SER A 157 -3.34 -6.47 14.82
CA SER A 157 -2.19 -5.60 15.13
C SER A 157 -0.88 -6.31 14.78
N ALA A 158 -0.69 -6.52 13.49
CA ALA A 158 0.36 -7.33 12.90
C ALA A 158 0.85 -6.67 11.60
N LEU A 159 1.91 -7.21 11.02
CA LEU A 159 2.23 -6.96 9.62
C LEU A 159 1.04 -7.41 8.78
N ARG A 160 0.61 -6.55 7.86
CA ARG A 160 -0.36 -6.92 6.84
C ARG A 160 0.38 -7.29 5.58
N THR A 161 -0.28 -8.11 4.78
CA THR A 161 0.19 -8.61 3.49
C THR A 161 0.85 -7.50 2.66
N PRO A 162 2.16 -7.58 2.40
CA PRO A 162 2.84 -6.68 1.49
C PRO A 162 2.22 -6.74 0.08
N SER A 163 2.32 -5.65 -0.67
CA SER A 163 1.98 -5.65 -2.09
C SER A 163 2.87 -4.73 -2.90
N SER A 164 3.11 -5.11 -4.16
CA SER A 164 3.91 -4.34 -5.11
C SER A 164 3.11 -3.87 -6.30
N CYS A 165 3.64 -2.89 -7.02
CA CYS A 165 3.30 -2.72 -8.43
C CYS A 165 3.87 -3.88 -9.26
N LEU A 166 3.58 -3.89 -10.57
CA LEU A 166 4.10 -4.93 -11.47
C LEU A 166 5.60 -4.84 -11.75
N GLY A 167 6.29 -3.82 -11.25
CA GLY A 167 7.76 -3.74 -11.27
C GLY A 167 8.37 -4.02 -12.65
N GLN A 168 9.45 -4.80 -12.65
CA GLN A 168 10.21 -5.12 -13.84
C GLN A 168 9.57 -6.19 -14.72
N SER A 169 8.51 -6.89 -14.26
CA SER A 169 7.81 -7.87 -15.11
C SER A 169 7.27 -7.26 -16.41
N ARG A 170 6.85 -5.98 -16.36
CA ARG A 170 6.23 -5.32 -17.53
C ARG A 170 6.27 -3.78 -17.49
N CYS A 171 7.22 -3.17 -16.79
CA CYS A 171 7.40 -1.71 -16.82
C CYS A 171 8.87 -1.33 -16.99
N GLU A 172 9.15 -0.57 -18.05
CA GLU A 172 10.46 0.03 -18.34
C GLU A 172 10.93 1.11 -17.34
N PHE A 173 10.04 1.60 -16.48
CA PHE A 173 10.35 2.66 -15.51
C PHE A 173 10.83 2.09 -14.17
N ALA A 174 10.70 0.79 -13.95
CA ALA A 174 11.00 0.15 -12.69
C ALA A 174 12.51 0.23 -12.37
N CYS A 175 12.84 0.98 -11.33
CA CYS A 175 14.20 1.18 -10.83
C CYS A 175 14.66 0.05 -9.90
N ILE A 176 13.71 -0.71 -9.34
CA ILE A 176 13.94 -1.81 -8.41
C ILE A 176 13.07 -3.02 -8.82
N ASN A 177 13.48 -4.22 -8.42
CA ASN A 177 12.68 -5.43 -8.58
C ASN A 177 11.58 -5.48 -7.51
N ALA A 178 10.49 -4.73 -7.74
CA ALA A 178 9.43 -4.55 -6.75
C ALA A 178 8.73 -5.85 -6.33
N GLU A 179 8.65 -6.82 -7.24
CA GLU A 179 8.02 -8.12 -6.99
C GLU A 179 8.88 -8.98 -6.06
N ASP A 180 10.19 -9.03 -6.33
CA ASP A 180 11.12 -9.81 -5.52
C ASP A 180 11.27 -9.24 -4.09
N ILE A 181 11.39 -7.90 -3.96
CA ILE A 181 11.38 -7.23 -2.64
C ILE A 181 10.09 -7.55 -1.89
N CYS A 182 8.94 -7.48 -2.55
CA CYS A 182 7.65 -7.77 -1.92
C CYS A 182 7.58 -9.23 -1.44
N TYR A 183 8.05 -10.17 -2.25
CA TYR A 183 8.08 -11.59 -1.91
C TYR A 183 9.03 -11.86 -0.75
N ASP A 184 10.27 -11.39 -0.85
CA ASP A 184 11.32 -11.58 0.16
C ASP A 184 10.90 -11.03 1.53
N LEU A 185 10.37 -9.81 1.60
CA LEU A 185 9.88 -9.23 2.85
C LEU A 185 8.67 -10.01 3.41
N THR A 186 7.81 -10.51 2.53
CA THR A 186 6.69 -11.34 2.96
C THR A 186 7.17 -12.65 3.60
N GLN A 187 8.16 -13.31 2.99
CA GLN A 187 8.72 -14.55 3.52
C GLN A 187 9.55 -14.34 4.78
N SER A 188 10.33 -13.25 4.84
CA SER A 188 11.20 -12.93 5.98
C SER A 188 10.41 -12.67 7.26
N TYR A 189 9.22 -12.05 7.14
CA TYR A 189 8.41 -11.60 8.27
C TYR A 189 7.06 -12.32 8.37
N GLN A 190 7.06 -13.64 8.17
CA GLN A 190 5.85 -14.46 8.32
C GLN A 190 5.33 -14.43 9.76
N ASP A 191 6.22 -14.46 10.76
CA ASP A 191 5.82 -14.45 12.17
C ASP A 191 5.05 -13.18 12.52
N GLU A 192 5.61 -12.02 12.17
CA GLU A 192 5.02 -10.71 12.40
C GLU A 192 3.72 -10.49 11.61
N LEU A 193 3.51 -11.23 10.51
CA LEU A 193 2.29 -11.19 9.72
C LEU A 193 1.17 -12.04 10.33
N HIS A 194 1.51 -13.23 10.82
CA HIS A 194 0.53 -14.21 11.32
C HIS A 194 0.26 -14.09 12.81
N ARG A 195 1.20 -13.56 13.60
CA ARG A 195 1.13 -13.49 15.06
C ARG A 195 1.21 -12.01 15.50
N PRO A 196 0.06 -11.36 15.76
CA PRO A 196 0.01 -9.97 16.17
C PRO A 196 0.86 -9.68 17.42
N ALA A 197 1.99 -9.00 17.25
CA ALA A 197 2.91 -8.64 18.34
C ALA A 197 2.91 -7.13 18.66
N TRP A 198 2.41 -6.29 17.75
CA TRP A 198 2.67 -4.85 17.78
C TRP A 198 1.53 -4.00 18.36
N PRO A 199 1.79 -2.71 18.65
CA PRO A 199 0.77 -1.78 19.15
C PRO A 199 -0.41 -1.62 18.18
N TYR A 200 -0.16 -1.71 16.88
CA TYR A 200 -1.21 -1.67 15.87
C TYR A 200 -0.85 -2.38 14.55
N LYS A 201 -1.57 -2.07 13.46
CA LYS A 201 -1.30 -2.64 12.13
C LYS A 201 -0.10 -1.94 11.48
N PHE A 202 0.71 -2.71 10.76
CA PHE A 202 1.79 -2.20 9.92
C PHE A 202 1.68 -2.74 8.48
N LYS A 203 2.18 -2.01 7.48
CA LYS A 203 2.05 -2.36 6.07
C LYS A 203 3.30 -1.97 5.30
N PHE A 204 3.77 -2.90 4.47
CA PHE A 204 4.68 -2.59 3.37
C PHE A 204 3.94 -2.44 2.04
N LYS A 205 4.42 -1.53 1.20
CA LYS A 205 4.14 -1.51 -0.24
C LYS A 205 5.36 -1.10 -1.04
N VAL A 206 5.50 -1.70 -2.21
CA VAL A 206 6.68 -1.53 -3.08
C VAL A 206 6.28 -0.96 -4.44
N ASP A 207 6.74 0.25 -4.73
CA ASP A 207 6.57 0.91 -6.03
C ASP A 207 7.90 0.97 -6.77
N GLY A 208 7.92 0.51 -8.02
CA GLY A 208 9.13 0.51 -8.84
C GLY A 208 9.64 1.89 -9.25
N CYS A 209 8.80 2.93 -9.17
CA CYS A 209 9.16 4.32 -9.49
C CYS A 209 8.18 5.33 -8.85
N PRO A 210 8.45 6.65 -8.91
CA PRO A 210 7.62 7.68 -8.29
C PRO A 210 6.19 7.83 -8.85
N ASN A 211 5.85 7.17 -9.98
CA ASN A 211 4.45 7.10 -10.44
C ASN A 211 3.54 6.36 -9.45
N CYS A 212 4.12 5.55 -8.54
CA CYS A 212 3.44 5.04 -7.35
C CYS A 212 2.16 4.21 -7.67
N CYS A 213 2.25 3.28 -8.62
CA CYS A 213 1.11 2.50 -9.12
C CYS A 213 0.41 1.61 -8.07
N VAL A 214 1.08 1.17 -7.00
CA VAL A 214 0.44 0.48 -5.86
C VAL A 214 0.04 1.45 -4.74
N ALA A 215 0.31 2.74 -4.93
CA ALA A 215 0.02 3.83 -4.00
C ALA A 215 0.62 3.62 -2.61
N SER A 216 1.87 3.14 -2.55
CA SER A 216 2.60 2.94 -1.29
C SER A 216 2.60 4.19 -0.42
N LEU A 217 2.92 5.34 -1.01
CA LEU A 217 2.97 6.65 -0.33
C LEU A 217 1.73 6.97 0.52
N ALA A 218 0.55 6.48 0.13
CA ALA A 218 -0.71 6.77 0.82
C ALA A 218 -1.26 5.57 1.61
N ARG A 219 -0.81 4.34 1.35
CA ARG A 219 -1.49 3.10 1.78
C ARG A 219 -0.57 2.09 2.46
N SER A 220 0.64 2.49 2.85
CA SER A 220 1.56 1.69 3.66
C SER A 220 2.23 2.50 4.76
N ASP A 221 2.42 1.87 5.92
CA ASP A 221 3.19 2.45 7.02
C ASP A 221 4.65 2.65 6.62
N CYS A 222 5.21 1.77 5.78
CA CYS A 222 6.50 1.93 5.13
C CYS A 222 6.37 1.71 3.61
N ALA A 223 6.62 2.78 2.87
CA ALA A 223 6.59 2.84 1.41
C ALA A 223 8.01 2.76 0.85
N ILE A 224 8.23 1.81 -0.06
CA ILE A 224 9.50 1.61 -0.77
C ILE A 224 9.28 2.08 -2.21
N ILE A 225 9.88 3.21 -2.59
CA ILE A 225 9.65 3.83 -3.91
C ILE A 225 10.96 3.91 -4.69
N GLY A 226 11.05 3.16 -5.78
CA GLY A 226 12.22 3.12 -6.65
C GLY A 226 12.58 4.50 -7.23
N THR A 227 13.88 4.77 -7.34
CA THR A 227 14.43 5.99 -7.95
C THR A 227 15.83 5.72 -8.49
N TRP A 228 16.48 6.76 -9.02
CA TRP A 228 17.86 6.73 -9.49
C TRP A 228 18.62 7.97 -8.99
N ARG A 229 19.95 7.95 -9.01
CA ARG A 229 20.78 9.10 -8.56
C ARG A 229 21.84 9.56 -9.57
N ASP A 230 21.84 8.99 -10.78
CA ASP A 230 22.59 9.46 -11.95
C ASP A 230 21.70 10.19 -12.96
N ASP A 231 22.20 10.41 -14.16
CA ASP A 231 21.53 11.20 -15.20
C ASP A 231 20.35 10.46 -15.85
N ILE A 232 19.28 11.20 -16.19
CA ILE A 232 18.27 10.70 -17.12
C ILE A 232 18.94 10.35 -18.45
N ARG A 233 18.63 9.17 -18.98
CA ARG A 233 19.13 8.73 -20.29
C ARG A 233 18.29 9.35 -21.39
N ILE A 234 18.96 10.00 -22.36
CA ILE A 234 18.32 10.70 -23.48
C ILE A 234 18.73 10.05 -24.81
N ASP A 235 17.77 9.50 -25.54
CA ASP A 235 17.92 9.12 -26.95
C ASP A 235 17.53 10.31 -27.84
N LYS A 236 18.55 10.96 -28.42
CA LYS A 236 18.37 12.15 -29.26
C LYS A 236 17.56 11.88 -30.53
N ALA A 237 17.67 10.68 -31.11
CA ALA A 237 16.92 10.33 -32.31
C ALA A 237 15.43 10.16 -31.98
N ALA A 238 15.13 9.53 -30.85
CA ALA A 238 13.76 9.42 -30.37
C ALA A 238 13.15 10.77 -29.97
N VAL A 239 13.92 11.69 -29.37
CA VAL A 239 13.46 13.08 -29.13
C VAL A 239 13.07 13.76 -30.43
N ALA A 240 13.89 13.64 -31.48
CA ALA A 240 13.58 14.21 -32.79
C ALA A 240 12.30 13.60 -33.41
N ALA A 241 12.07 12.30 -33.25
CA ALA A 241 10.85 11.63 -33.69
C ALA A 241 9.60 12.14 -32.95
N TYR A 242 9.68 12.43 -31.65
CA TYR A 242 8.60 13.12 -30.93
C TYR A 242 8.35 14.53 -31.49
N ALA A 243 9.41 15.32 -31.72
CA ALA A 243 9.29 16.67 -32.28
C ALA A 243 8.70 16.69 -33.70
N ALA A 244 8.96 15.65 -34.50
CA ALA A 244 8.39 15.45 -35.83
C ALA A 244 6.94 14.93 -35.80
N GLY A 245 6.44 14.53 -34.63
CA GLY A 245 5.10 13.93 -34.46
C GLY A 245 5.01 12.49 -34.93
N GLU A 246 6.13 11.78 -35.04
CA GLU A 246 6.16 10.35 -35.40
C GLU A 246 5.79 9.46 -34.21
N PHE A 247 6.07 9.92 -32.98
CA PHE A 247 5.70 9.23 -31.75
C PHE A 247 4.63 10.00 -30.99
N ALA A 248 3.58 9.30 -30.58
CA ALA A 248 2.51 9.86 -29.77
C ALA A 248 2.98 10.17 -28.34
N ALA A 249 2.58 11.34 -27.83
CA ALA A 249 2.82 11.75 -26.45
C ALA A 249 2.28 10.72 -25.45
N ASN A 250 3.00 10.50 -24.35
CA ASN A 250 2.52 9.70 -23.21
C ASN A 250 2.02 8.29 -23.60
N GLY A 251 2.72 7.65 -24.56
CA GLY A 251 2.33 6.35 -25.09
C GLY A 251 0.97 6.32 -25.80
N GLY A 252 0.46 7.48 -26.24
CA GLY A 252 -0.86 7.63 -26.85
C GLY A 252 -2.01 7.76 -25.84
N ALA A 253 -1.72 8.02 -24.56
CA ALA A 253 -2.75 8.16 -23.51
C ALA A 253 -3.78 9.28 -23.77
N HIS A 254 -3.44 10.25 -24.61
CA HIS A 254 -4.33 11.35 -25.02
C HIS A 254 -4.87 11.20 -26.45
N GLY A 255 -4.61 10.06 -27.11
CA GLY A 255 -4.90 9.81 -28.52
C GLY A 255 -3.62 9.59 -29.33
N GLN A 256 -3.68 8.70 -30.33
CA GLN A 256 -2.51 8.36 -31.16
C GLN A 256 -2.06 9.52 -32.06
N ASP A 257 -2.99 10.40 -32.43
CA ASP A 257 -2.74 11.53 -33.33
C ASP A 257 -2.33 12.81 -32.59
N VAL A 258 -2.25 12.78 -31.24
CA VAL A 258 -1.87 13.95 -30.44
C VAL A 258 -0.36 14.16 -30.53
N LYS A 259 0.01 15.23 -31.23
CA LYS A 259 1.40 15.69 -31.36
C LYS A 259 1.86 16.33 -30.05
N LEU A 260 3.10 16.04 -29.67
CA LEU A 260 3.75 16.62 -28.50
C LEU A 260 4.40 17.97 -28.85
N ASP A 261 4.10 19.02 -28.10
CA ASP A 261 4.88 20.25 -28.07
C ASP A 261 5.92 20.12 -26.95
N ILE A 262 7.18 19.78 -27.27
CA ILE A 262 8.22 19.51 -26.25
C ILE A 262 8.45 20.71 -25.32
N GLN A 263 8.30 21.94 -25.82
CA GLN A 263 8.46 23.10 -24.97
C GLN A 263 7.31 23.18 -23.97
N LYS A 264 6.06 23.21 -24.46
CA LYS A 264 4.88 23.44 -23.62
C LYS A 264 4.52 22.25 -22.74
N ASP A 265 4.59 21.05 -23.29
CA ASP A 265 4.09 19.83 -22.65
C ASP A 265 5.14 19.14 -21.77
N VAL A 266 6.42 19.49 -21.92
CA VAL A 266 7.52 18.88 -21.16
C VAL A 266 8.34 19.91 -20.38
N CYS A 267 8.95 20.88 -21.07
CA CYS A 267 9.88 21.81 -20.41
C CYS A 267 9.17 22.78 -19.48
N ASP A 268 8.11 23.45 -19.95
CA ASP A 268 7.34 24.42 -19.19
C ASP A 268 6.61 23.78 -17.99
N LEU A 269 6.34 22.47 -18.07
CA LEU A 269 5.70 21.68 -17.00
C LEU A 269 6.71 20.98 -16.07
N CYS A 270 8.02 21.10 -16.31
CA CYS A 270 9.03 20.57 -15.39
C CYS A 270 8.95 21.32 -14.05
N PRO A 271 8.72 20.66 -12.91
CA PRO A 271 8.48 21.34 -11.64
C PRO A 271 9.66 22.17 -11.13
N THR A 272 10.88 21.82 -11.54
CA THR A 272 12.10 22.57 -11.19
C THR A 272 12.65 23.40 -12.35
N GLN A 273 11.96 23.42 -13.50
CA GLN A 273 12.40 24.15 -14.70
C GLN A 273 13.85 23.80 -15.11
N CYS A 274 14.27 22.56 -14.87
CA CYS A 274 15.65 22.11 -15.11
C CYS A 274 15.89 21.58 -16.53
N MET A 275 14.96 21.80 -17.46
CA MET A 275 14.99 21.28 -18.83
C MET A 275 15.03 22.43 -19.83
N ALA A 276 15.75 22.27 -20.93
CA ALA A 276 15.77 23.26 -22.02
C ALA A 276 15.68 22.57 -23.39
N TRP A 277 14.89 23.17 -24.27
CA TRP A 277 14.65 22.73 -25.64
C TRP A 277 14.92 23.90 -26.61
N ASP A 278 15.80 23.69 -27.58
CA ASP A 278 16.18 24.73 -28.56
C ASP A 278 15.52 24.55 -29.94
N GLY A 279 14.55 23.63 -30.05
CA GLY A 279 13.95 23.21 -31.32
C GLY A 279 14.61 21.99 -31.97
N LYS A 280 15.77 21.54 -31.46
CA LYS A 280 16.52 20.39 -31.98
C LYS A 280 17.07 19.47 -30.91
N THR A 281 17.56 20.02 -29.80
CA THR A 281 18.23 19.31 -28.71
C THR A 281 17.50 19.54 -27.40
N LEU A 282 17.20 18.45 -26.71
CA LEU A 282 16.71 18.47 -25.34
C LEU A 282 17.89 18.30 -24.38
N SER A 283 17.98 19.16 -23.37
CA SER A 283 18.96 19.08 -22.30
C SER A 283 18.27 19.08 -20.93
N ILE A 284 18.89 18.40 -19.96
CA ILE A 284 18.38 18.26 -18.60
C ILE A 284 19.54 18.53 -17.63
N ASN A 285 19.37 19.50 -16.74
CA ASN A 285 20.25 19.68 -15.59
C ASN A 285 19.81 18.71 -14.48
N ASN A 286 20.36 17.49 -14.50
CA ASN A 286 19.96 16.42 -13.57
C ASN A 286 20.19 16.77 -12.10
N LYS A 287 21.12 17.68 -11.79
CA LYS A 287 21.36 18.15 -10.42
C LYS A 287 20.14 18.85 -9.81
N GLU A 288 19.35 19.53 -10.65
CA GLU A 288 18.12 20.22 -10.26
C GLU A 288 16.87 19.37 -10.53
N CYS A 289 17.03 18.13 -10.99
CA CYS A 289 15.92 17.22 -11.26
C CYS A 289 15.45 16.54 -9.98
N THR A 290 14.16 16.68 -9.66
CA THR A 290 13.52 15.98 -8.53
C THR A 290 12.95 14.61 -8.90
N ARG A 291 13.21 14.14 -10.13
CA ARG A 291 12.82 12.81 -10.63
C ARG A 291 11.31 12.55 -10.55
N CYS A 292 10.51 13.57 -10.86
CA CYS A 292 9.05 13.52 -10.80
C CYS A 292 8.36 12.63 -11.87
N MET A 293 9.13 11.97 -12.73
CA MET A 293 8.68 11.15 -13.87
C MET A 293 8.00 11.88 -15.04
N HIS A 294 7.57 13.15 -14.91
CA HIS A 294 6.79 13.84 -15.95
C HIS A 294 7.37 13.70 -17.37
N CYS A 295 8.62 14.09 -17.58
CA CYS A 295 9.25 14.04 -18.89
C CYS A 295 9.40 12.61 -19.43
N ILE A 296 9.72 11.64 -18.56
CA ILE A 296 9.81 10.22 -18.91
C ILE A 296 8.44 9.67 -19.29
N ASN A 297 7.38 10.04 -18.55
CA ASN A 297 6.01 9.65 -18.86
C ASN A 297 5.57 10.23 -20.21
N MET A 298 5.91 11.48 -20.52
CA MET A 298 5.54 12.12 -21.79
C MET A 298 6.31 11.56 -22.99
N MET A 299 7.58 11.19 -22.82
CA MET A 299 8.46 10.70 -23.89
C MET A 299 9.14 9.36 -23.56
N PRO A 300 8.38 8.28 -23.29
CA PRO A 300 8.93 7.04 -22.75
C PRO A 300 9.89 6.33 -23.71
N ARG A 301 9.78 6.57 -25.02
CA ARG A 301 10.71 6.01 -26.01
C ARG A 301 12.04 6.74 -26.06
N ALA A 302 12.11 7.98 -25.59
CA ALA A 302 13.29 8.84 -25.68
C ALA A 302 13.99 9.04 -24.33
N LEU A 303 13.23 9.07 -23.24
CA LEU A 303 13.74 9.32 -21.89
C LEU A 303 13.56 8.09 -21.01
N ARG A 304 14.61 7.72 -20.29
CA ARG A 304 14.57 6.60 -19.32
C ARG A 304 15.17 7.04 -17.97
N PRO A 305 14.74 6.42 -16.86
CA PRO A 305 15.44 6.53 -15.58
C PRO A 305 16.95 6.28 -15.73
N GLY A 306 17.77 6.82 -14.84
CA GLY A 306 19.20 6.53 -14.78
C GLY A 306 19.50 5.05 -14.52
N LYS A 307 20.79 4.70 -14.44
CA LYS A 307 21.27 3.33 -14.19
C LYS A 307 21.68 3.09 -12.75
N ASP A 308 22.04 4.13 -11.99
CA ASP A 308 22.35 4.02 -10.57
C ASP A 308 21.05 4.07 -9.77
N THR A 309 20.37 2.92 -9.71
CA THR A 309 19.04 2.79 -9.12
C THR A 309 19.07 2.34 -7.66
N GLY A 310 17.98 2.63 -6.95
CA GLY A 310 17.74 2.28 -5.55
C GLY A 310 16.31 2.67 -5.17
N ALA A 311 16.03 2.84 -3.89
CA ALA A 311 14.72 3.29 -3.41
C ALA A 311 14.81 4.46 -2.43
N SER A 312 13.77 5.28 -2.38
CA SER A 312 13.47 6.14 -1.25
C SER A 312 12.51 5.42 -0.31
N ILE A 313 12.73 5.53 1.00
CA ILE A 313 11.87 4.97 2.03
C ILE A 313 11.08 6.08 2.69
N LEU A 314 9.74 5.94 2.70
CA LEU A 314 8.84 6.91 3.30
C LEU A 314 7.93 6.24 4.33
N VAL A 315 7.77 6.86 5.50
CA VAL A 315 7.11 6.23 6.65
C VAL A 315 5.94 7.07 7.16
N GLY A 316 4.90 6.40 7.64
CA GLY A 316 3.82 7.00 8.43
C GLY A 316 2.46 7.09 7.74
N ALA A 317 2.28 6.59 6.52
CA ALA A 317 1.01 6.77 5.82
C ALA A 317 -0.16 6.07 6.52
N LYS A 318 -1.27 6.80 6.69
CA LYS A 318 -2.50 6.28 7.31
C LYS A 318 -3.74 7.03 6.87
N ALA A 319 -4.86 6.32 7.00
CA ALA A 319 -6.21 6.90 6.91
C ALA A 319 -6.49 7.83 8.11
N PRO A 320 -7.61 8.59 8.09
CA PRO A 320 -7.86 9.65 9.06
C PRO A 320 -7.78 9.26 10.53
N ILE A 321 -8.39 8.15 10.96
CA ILE A 321 -8.49 7.82 12.39
C ILE A 321 -7.11 7.46 12.98
N LEU A 322 -6.67 8.05 14.10
CA LEU A 322 -7.36 9.07 14.90
C LEU A 322 -6.97 10.50 14.51
N ASP A 323 -5.67 10.79 14.44
CA ASP A 323 -5.14 12.17 14.40
C ASP A 323 -4.95 12.75 12.99
N GLY A 324 -5.83 12.37 12.07
CA GLY A 324 -5.81 12.84 10.68
C GLY A 324 -5.10 11.89 9.72
N ALA A 325 -5.36 12.11 8.43
CA ALA A 325 -4.74 11.33 7.37
C ALA A 325 -3.30 11.80 7.16
N GLN A 326 -2.42 10.85 6.89
CA GLN A 326 -1.01 11.12 6.62
C GLN A 326 -0.60 10.37 5.36
N MET A 327 0.29 10.98 4.57
CA MET A 327 1.10 10.29 3.58
C MET A 327 2.48 9.99 4.18
N GLY A 328 3.22 9.08 3.55
CA GLY A 328 4.59 8.76 3.98
C GLY A 328 5.50 9.98 3.90
N SER A 329 6.26 10.23 4.97
CA SER A 329 7.31 11.24 5.01
C SER A 329 8.66 10.62 4.66
N VAL A 330 9.51 11.32 3.92
CA VAL A 330 10.85 10.80 3.52
C VAL A 330 11.69 10.56 4.76
N ILE A 331 12.19 9.33 4.92
CA ILE A 331 13.10 8.94 6.02
C ILE A 331 14.47 8.59 5.44
N VAL A 332 14.52 7.71 4.46
CA VAL A 332 15.77 7.37 3.75
C VAL A 332 15.66 7.89 2.32
N PRO A 333 16.36 8.98 1.95
CA PRO A 333 16.24 9.55 0.60
C PRO A 333 16.71 8.59 -0.50
N PHE A 334 17.70 7.74 -0.20
CA PHE A 334 18.20 6.73 -1.13
C PHE A 334 18.85 5.57 -0.37
N ILE A 335 18.45 4.34 -0.69
CA ILE A 335 19.06 3.09 -0.25
C ILE A 335 19.20 2.15 -1.45
N LYS A 336 20.24 1.32 -1.47
CA LYS A 336 20.36 0.25 -2.47
C LYS A 336 19.42 -0.89 -2.10
N MET A 337 18.70 -1.40 -3.09
CA MET A 337 17.77 -2.52 -2.92
C MET A 337 18.32 -3.74 -3.64
N GLU A 338 19.40 -4.29 -3.10
CA GLU A 338 20.05 -5.49 -3.62
C GLU A 338 19.73 -6.69 -2.71
N PRO A 339 19.31 -7.85 -3.26
CA PRO A 339 19.07 -9.06 -2.46
C PRO A 339 20.32 -9.46 -1.67
N PRO A 340 20.19 -9.92 -0.41
CA PRO A 340 18.96 -10.25 0.31
C PRO A 340 18.34 -9.09 1.10
N TYR A 341 18.62 -7.85 0.71
CA TYR A 341 18.05 -6.61 1.25
C TYR A 341 18.39 -6.31 2.71
N GLU A 342 19.54 -6.79 3.20
CA GLU A 342 19.94 -6.66 4.62
C GLU A 342 19.90 -5.23 5.13
N GLU A 343 20.49 -4.26 4.40
CA GLU A 343 20.50 -2.85 4.81
C GLU A 343 19.08 -2.30 5.03
N PHE A 344 18.12 -2.71 4.21
CA PHE A 344 16.72 -2.33 4.38
C PHE A 344 16.05 -3.07 5.54
N LYS A 345 16.37 -4.35 5.74
CA LYS A 345 15.81 -5.16 6.84
C LYS A 345 16.33 -4.68 8.20
N GLU A 346 17.61 -4.34 8.32
CA GLU A 346 18.18 -3.73 9.53
C GLU A 346 17.47 -2.40 9.87
N PHE A 347 17.18 -1.56 8.88
CA PHE A 347 16.39 -0.35 9.07
C PHE A 347 14.96 -0.66 9.55
N VAL A 348 14.32 -1.68 8.97
CA VAL A 348 12.97 -2.13 9.36
C VAL A 348 12.94 -2.61 10.80
N GLU A 349 13.92 -3.41 11.22
CA GLU A 349 14.00 -3.96 12.57
C GLU A 349 14.17 -2.85 13.61
N LYS A 350 15.09 -1.89 13.38
CA LYS A 350 15.25 -0.71 14.26
C LYS A 350 13.96 0.12 14.35
N MET A 351 13.28 0.32 13.21
CA MET A 351 12.02 1.05 13.15
C MET A 351 10.92 0.35 13.95
N TRP A 352 10.83 -0.98 13.86
CA TRP A 352 9.86 -1.78 14.59
C TRP A 352 10.18 -1.88 16.07
N GLU A 353 11.42 -2.11 16.47
CA GLU A 353 11.84 -2.10 17.88
C GLU A 353 11.47 -0.79 18.57
N TRP A 354 11.79 0.34 17.92
CA TRP A 354 11.41 1.65 18.45
C TRP A 354 9.89 1.82 18.54
N TRP A 355 9.15 1.43 17.50
CA TRP A 355 7.70 1.60 17.49
C TRP A 355 6.98 0.67 18.46
N ASP A 356 7.47 -0.55 18.66
CA ASP A 356 6.90 -1.53 19.59
C ASP A 356 7.01 -1.04 21.04
N GLU A 357 8.18 -0.53 21.42
CA GLU A 357 8.41 -0.01 22.77
C GLU A 357 7.70 1.33 23.03
N ASN A 358 7.61 2.20 22.01
CA ASN A 358 7.14 3.58 22.20
C ASN A 358 5.70 3.83 21.74
N GLY A 359 5.13 2.93 20.93
CA GLY A 359 3.80 3.03 20.37
C GLY A 359 2.72 2.75 21.41
N LYS A 360 1.75 3.64 21.53
CA LYS A 360 0.58 3.39 22.39
C LYS A 360 -0.33 2.33 21.76
N ASN A 361 -1.17 1.71 22.59
CA ASN A 361 -2.20 0.79 22.11
C ASN A 361 -3.02 1.43 20.97
N ARG A 362 -3.04 0.77 19.80
CA ARG A 362 -3.72 1.22 18.58
C ARG A 362 -3.22 2.55 18.01
N GLU A 363 -1.98 2.91 18.27
CA GLU A 363 -1.31 4.05 17.65
C GLU A 363 -0.49 3.59 16.45
N ARG A 364 -0.67 4.24 15.30
CA ARG A 364 0.12 3.93 14.10
C ARG A 364 1.51 4.56 14.20
N ILE A 365 2.48 4.02 13.46
CA ILE A 365 3.84 4.57 13.48
C ILE A 365 3.88 6.06 13.09
N GLY A 366 3.06 6.49 12.14
CA GLY A 366 2.96 7.90 11.75
C GLY A 366 2.43 8.82 12.88
N GLU A 367 1.51 8.33 13.71
CA GLU A 367 1.04 9.05 14.91
C GLU A 367 2.12 9.05 16.01
N THR A 368 2.85 7.95 16.14
CA THR A 368 3.98 7.84 17.08
C THR A 368 5.08 8.85 16.72
N ILE A 369 5.44 8.96 15.42
CA ILE A 369 6.39 9.97 14.91
C ILE A 369 5.86 11.38 15.14
N GLN A 370 4.57 11.62 14.89
CA GLN A 370 3.96 12.94 15.13
C GLN A 370 4.02 13.33 16.61
N ARG A 371 3.80 12.38 17.52
CA ARG A 371 3.79 12.59 18.96
C ARG A 371 5.20 12.77 19.55
N LEU A 372 6.15 11.92 19.15
CA LEU A 372 7.51 11.89 19.71
C LEU A 372 8.52 12.73 18.92
N GLY A 373 8.15 13.17 17.72
CA GLY A 373 8.96 14.00 16.85
C GLY A 373 9.83 13.19 15.89
N LEU A 374 9.97 13.71 14.67
CA LEU A 374 10.78 13.12 13.62
C LEU A 374 12.26 12.97 14.02
N GLY A 375 12.84 13.93 14.74
CA GLY A 375 14.23 13.85 15.20
C GLY A 375 14.49 12.66 16.13
N THR A 376 13.54 12.37 17.04
CA THR A 376 13.61 11.19 17.93
C THR A 376 13.56 9.91 17.13
N PHE A 377 12.67 9.84 16.13
CA PHE A 377 12.56 8.69 15.25
C PHE A 377 13.83 8.48 14.42
N LEU A 378 14.35 9.53 13.78
CA LEU A 378 15.57 9.49 12.98
C LEU A 378 16.77 8.99 13.79
N ALA A 379 16.92 9.47 15.03
CA ALA A 379 17.97 8.98 15.92
C ALA A 379 17.81 7.49 16.26
N ALA A 380 16.57 7.03 16.50
CA ALA A 380 16.29 5.62 16.82
C ALA A 380 16.57 4.66 15.66
N VAL A 381 16.39 5.12 14.42
CA VAL A 381 16.71 4.34 13.21
C VAL A 381 18.10 4.65 12.65
N GLU A 382 18.93 5.38 13.40
CA GLU A 382 20.31 5.73 13.04
C GLU A 382 20.45 6.45 11.70
N VAL A 383 19.49 7.33 11.38
CA VAL A 383 19.52 8.18 10.18
C VAL A 383 19.84 9.61 10.57
N GLU A 384 20.91 10.15 10.00
CA GLU A 384 21.28 11.56 10.21
C GLU A 384 20.24 12.51 9.59
N PRO A 385 19.83 13.58 10.30
CA PRO A 385 18.92 14.58 9.76
C PRO A 385 19.45 15.22 8.46
N ASP A 386 18.57 15.30 7.46
CA ASP A 386 18.86 15.80 6.13
C ASP A 386 17.78 16.82 5.71
N PRO A 387 18.13 17.89 4.97
CA PRO A 387 17.14 18.85 4.47
C PRO A 387 15.98 18.21 3.68
N ARG A 388 16.21 17.05 3.04
CA ARG A 388 15.19 16.29 2.31
C ARG A 388 14.13 15.64 3.20
N HIS A 389 14.33 15.59 4.52
CA HIS A 389 13.33 15.11 5.48
C HIS A 389 12.20 16.10 5.72
N VAL A 390 12.39 17.37 5.35
CA VAL A 390 11.39 18.42 5.55
C VAL A 390 11.07 19.13 4.24
N LYS A 391 9.80 19.51 4.07
CA LYS A 391 9.40 20.39 2.97
C LYS A 391 9.87 21.83 3.22
N GLU A 392 9.79 22.26 4.47
CA GLU A 392 10.25 23.55 4.95
C GLU A 392 10.74 23.42 6.39
N PRO A 393 11.76 24.19 6.81
CA PRO A 393 12.13 24.28 8.21
C PRO A 393 10.97 24.81 9.07
N ARG A 394 10.99 24.48 10.36
CA ARG A 394 10.00 24.98 11.32
C ARG A 394 9.99 26.52 11.35
N SER A 395 8.79 27.10 11.38
CA SER A 395 8.59 28.55 11.52
C SER A 395 8.48 29.04 12.96
N ASN A 396 8.20 28.13 13.90
CA ASN A 396 8.08 28.46 15.33
C ASN A 396 9.41 28.20 16.08
N PRO A 397 9.78 29.03 17.06
CA PRO A 397 11.12 29.01 17.68
C PRO A 397 11.24 28.04 18.88
N TYR A 398 10.30 27.12 19.09
CA TYR A 398 10.32 26.19 20.23
C TYR A 398 11.31 25.03 20.03
N VAL A 399 12.58 25.36 19.80
CA VAL A 399 13.67 24.40 19.56
C VAL A 399 14.09 23.77 20.88
N PHE A 400 14.04 22.44 20.93
CA PHE A 400 14.58 21.67 22.04
C PHE A 400 16.06 21.42 21.81
N TYR A 401 16.86 21.49 22.87
CA TYR A 401 18.27 21.12 22.88
C TYR A 401 18.47 20.01 23.90
N LYS A 402 19.40 19.10 23.61
CA LYS A 402 19.84 18.12 24.62
C LYS A 402 20.75 18.82 25.62
N GLU A 403 20.78 18.33 26.85
CA GLU A 403 21.56 18.95 27.93
C GLU A 403 23.06 18.96 27.63
N ASP A 404 23.57 17.90 26.99
CA ASP A 404 24.96 17.74 26.58
C ASP A 404 25.37 18.66 25.41
N GLU A 405 24.41 19.18 24.66
CA GLU A 405 24.65 20.16 23.59
C GLU A 405 24.76 21.60 24.10
N VAL A 406 24.29 21.88 25.32
CA VAL A 406 24.27 23.23 25.89
C VAL A 406 25.44 23.42 26.86
N PRO A 407 26.41 24.33 26.56
CA PRO A 407 27.56 24.55 27.43
C PRO A 407 27.14 24.91 28.87
N GLY A 408 27.57 24.08 29.82
CA GLY A 408 27.25 24.22 31.24
C GLY A 408 26.04 23.43 31.74
N GLY A 409 25.33 22.71 30.85
CA GLY A 409 24.18 21.88 31.21
C GLY A 409 22.97 22.66 31.73
N PHE A 410 22.02 21.95 32.35
CA PHE A 410 20.79 22.54 32.88
C PHE A 410 20.75 22.61 34.40
N ASP A 411 21.68 21.96 35.11
CA ASP A 411 21.83 22.14 36.57
C ASP A 411 22.37 23.54 36.90
N ARG A 412 21.48 24.39 37.43
CA ARG A 412 21.77 25.80 37.70
C ARG A 412 21.28 26.21 39.08
N LYS A 413 22.17 26.88 39.83
CA LYS A 413 21.86 27.45 41.15
C LYS A 413 21.41 28.90 41.03
N ILE A 414 20.27 29.24 41.63
CA ILE A 414 19.72 30.59 41.59
C ILE A 414 20.62 31.59 42.35
N GLU A 415 21.33 31.12 43.37
CA GLU A 415 22.25 31.90 44.18
C GLU A 415 23.40 32.47 43.33
N ASP A 416 23.94 31.69 42.40
CA ASP A 416 25.04 32.13 41.53
C ASP A 416 24.60 33.18 40.51
N TYR A 417 23.34 33.11 40.07
CA TYR A 417 22.74 34.17 39.25
C TYR A 417 22.59 35.47 40.06
N ARG A 418 22.12 35.38 41.32
CA ARG A 418 21.86 36.55 42.17
C ARG A 418 23.09 37.30 42.63
N LYS A 419 24.27 36.67 42.67
CA LYS A 419 25.56 37.37 42.86
C LYS A 419 25.83 38.45 41.81
N ARG A 420 25.29 38.28 40.59
CA ARG A 420 25.48 39.20 39.46
C ARG A 420 24.26 40.08 39.18
N HIS A 421 23.08 39.67 39.67
CA HIS A 421 21.82 40.32 39.36
C HIS A 421 20.99 40.51 40.65
N ALA A 422 21.06 41.73 41.20
CA ALA A 422 20.24 42.15 42.34
C ALA A 422 18.74 41.97 42.04
N ARG A 423 17.95 41.76 43.10
CA ARG A 423 16.52 41.43 42.99
C ARG A 423 15.65 42.65 42.80
#